data_AF-A0A9D7I4E7-F1
#
_entry.id   AF-A0A9D7I4E7-F1
#
_cell.length_a   1.000
_cell.length_b   1.000
_cell.length_c   1.000
_cell.angle_alpha   90.00
_cell.angle_beta   90.00
_cell.angle_gamma   90.00
#
_symmetry.space_group_name_H-M   'P 1'
#
loop_
_entity.id
_entity.type
_entity.pdbx_description
1 polymer ?
#
loop_
_entity_poly.entity_id
_entity_poly.type
_entity_poly.pdbx_seq_one_letter_code
_entity_poly.pdbx_strand_id
1 'polypeptide(L)'
;MKHALLYLIVFHIFLFTACRNTDVQEAGQQTQASSAAIAAIDSNSVPLPLVSGWLAPVQLTGVETSVSMEDYFSDVTKIDSITTSQGIRAQLGPDKKELILNIDGDLGFLSTLRFWAGGNHYDLLLKTPVTMPVTLRLRDLKYKSVRIKGEMNAWNPNEGVMVLKNGIWELGFQLNPGDYQYVFVVDGKEITDPKNPQKASNGSGGYNSLLSLKKAGKSGLPKLHSPRATGDVLQIGIDNPGAAFVFWENQLLETRKEGNIITVTLPREAATATSSSVRAFGQNENGVSNELLIPLEAGKVATEKTNKN
;
A
#
# COMPACT_ATOMS: atom_id res chain seq x y z
N MET A 1 26.90 43.75 19.84
CA MET A 1 28.33 43.62 19.47
C MET A 1 28.53 42.16 19.09
N LYS A 2 28.44 41.86 17.78
CA LYS A 2 29.51 41.35 16.89
C LYS A 2 30.13 40.05 17.45
N HIS A 3 30.02 38.90 16.79
CA HIS A 3 30.75 38.62 15.54
C HIS A 3 29.99 37.70 14.58
N ALA A 4 29.97 38.10 13.30
CA ALA A 4 29.77 37.27 12.13
C ALA A 4 31.14 37.05 11.49
N LEU A 5 31.46 35.81 11.08
CA LEU A 5 32.70 35.50 10.35
C LEU A 5 32.35 35.00 8.94
N LEU A 6 33.12 35.56 8.02
CA LEU A 6 33.02 35.62 6.57
C LEU A 6 33.51 34.30 5.91
N TYR A 7 32.77 33.74 4.96
CA TYR A 7 33.28 32.70 4.05
C TYR A 7 33.77 33.34 2.75
N LEU A 8 35.04 33.13 2.42
CA LEU A 8 35.70 33.63 1.22
C LEU A 8 35.80 32.50 0.17
N ILE A 9 35.38 32.82 -1.06
CA ILE A 9 35.47 31.99 -2.27
C ILE A 9 36.91 32.03 -2.80
N VAL A 10 37.49 30.88 -3.18
CA VAL A 10 38.70 30.83 -4.01
C VAL A 10 38.50 29.89 -5.19
N PHE A 11 38.43 30.50 -6.38
CA PHE A 11 38.52 29.88 -7.70
C PHE A 11 39.99 29.54 -7.99
N HIS A 12 40.29 28.38 -8.55
CA HIS A 12 41.59 28.12 -9.20
C HIS A 12 41.39 27.59 -10.62
N ILE A 13 41.92 28.37 -11.54
CA ILE A 13 42.06 28.15 -12.98
C ILE A 13 43.38 27.40 -13.20
N PHE A 14 43.39 26.37 -14.04
CA PHE A 14 44.60 25.93 -14.72
C PHE A 14 44.32 25.74 -16.22
N LEU A 15 44.94 26.62 -17.01
CA LEU A 15 45.21 26.48 -18.45
C LEU A 15 46.58 25.80 -18.62
N PHE A 16 46.73 24.89 -19.57
CA PHE A 16 47.95 24.67 -20.38
C PHE A 16 47.53 23.82 -21.60
N THR A 17 47.30 24.42 -22.76
CA THR A 17 48.22 24.65 -23.91
C THR A 17 48.68 23.37 -24.61
N ALA A 18 48.26 23.26 -25.88
CA ALA A 18 48.56 22.20 -26.83
C ALA A 18 49.95 22.32 -27.49
N CYS A 19 50.52 21.20 -27.94
CA CYS A 19 51.50 21.17 -29.03
C CYS A 19 51.38 19.88 -29.88
N ARG A 20 51.80 19.99 -31.14
CA ARG A 20 51.41 19.22 -32.34
C ARG A 20 52.20 17.91 -32.58
N ASN A 21 51.56 17.09 -33.43
CA ASN A 21 51.97 15.88 -34.18
C ASN A 21 53.45 15.66 -34.55
N THR A 22 53.84 14.37 -34.53
CA THR A 22 54.57 13.67 -35.62
C THR A 22 54.18 12.18 -35.63
N ASP A 23 53.98 11.64 -36.84
CA ASP A 23 53.52 10.28 -37.16
C ASP A 23 54.61 9.18 -37.15
N VAL A 24 54.11 7.93 -37.19
CA VAL A 24 54.66 6.65 -37.71
C VAL A 24 55.55 5.78 -36.80
N GLN A 25 55.02 4.64 -36.29
CA GLN A 25 55.27 3.28 -36.80
C GLN A 25 54.54 2.18 -35.99
N GLU A 26 54.12 1.14 -36.73
CA GLU A 26 53.32 -0.03 -36.36
C GLU A 26 53.96 -0.98 -35.34
N ALA A 27 53.14 -1.63 -34.51
CA ALA A 27 53.11 -3.09 -34.30
C ALA A 27 51.94 -3.44 -33.35
N GLY A 28 51.20 -4.47 -33.71
CA GLY A 28 49.82 -4.66 -33.27
C GLY A 28 49.60 -5.41 -31.96
N GLN A 29 48.37 -5.34 -31.48
CA GLN A 29 47.70 -6.46 -30.84
C GLN A 29 46.18 -6.26 -30.88
N GLN A 30 45.52 -7.30 -31.39
CA GLN A 30 44.09 -7.41 -31.60
C GLN A 30 43.30 -7.16 -30.31
N THR A 31 42.22 -6.38 -30.41
CA THR A 31 41.09 -6.51 -29.50
C THR A 31 39.88 -6.88 -30.36
N GLN A 32 39.45 -8.14 -30.24
CA GLN A 32 38.19 -8.63 -30.80
C GLN A 32 37.03 -7.88 -30.13
N ALA A 33 36.39 -6.96 -30.85
CA ALA A 33 35.05 -6.55 -30.53
C ALA A 33 34.11 -7.67 -31.01
N SER A 34 33.59 -8.47 -30.09
CA SER A 34 32.52 -9.42 -30.43
C SER A 34 31.26 -8.61 -30.75
N SER A 35 30.90 -8.61 -32.04
CA SER A 35 29.59 -8.22 -32.54
C SER A 35 28.51 -9.11 -31.90
N ALA A 36 27.85 -8.62 -30.84
CA ALA A 36 26.55 -9.14 -30.46
C ALA A 36 25.52 -8.54 -31.43
N ALA A 37 25.00 -9.40 -32.32
CA ALA A 37 23.90 -9.05 -33.19
C ALA A 37 22.72 -8.55 -32.34
N ILE A 38 22.34 -7.28 -32.52
CA ILE A 38 21.09 -6.75 -32.03
C ILE A 38 20.00 -7.43 -32.87
N ALA A 39 19.36 -8.46 -32.31
CA ALA A 39 18.14 -8.99 -32.88
C ALA A 39 17.12 -7.84 -32.91
N ALA A 40 16.62 -7.53 -34.09
CA ALA A 40 15.55 -6.57 -34.28
C ALA A 40 14.38 -6.97 -33.39
N ILE A 41 14.05 -6.12 -32.42
CA ILE A 41 12.81 -6.23 -31.65
C ILE A 41 11.70 -5.92 -32.64
N ASP A 42 10.89 -6.92 -32.95
CA ASP A 42 9.65 -6.75 -33.71
C ASP A 42 8.76 -5.74 -32.96
N SER A 43 8.67 -4.52 -33.49
CA SER A 43 7.95 -3.40 -32.90
C SER A 43 6.42 -3.56 -32.89
N ASN A 44 5.90 -4.72 -33.31
CA ASN A 44 4.47 -4.94 -33.53
C ASN A 44 3.82 -5.98 -32.61
N SER A 45 4.50 -6.51 -31.60
CA SER A 45 3.85 -7.26 -30.53
C SER A 45 3.93 -6.50 -29.22
N VAL A 46 2.87 -5.75 -28.89
CA VAL A 46 2.65 -5.34 -27.50
C VAL A 46 2.51 -6.65 -26.72
N PRO A 47 3.40 -6.96 -25.76
CA PRO A 47 3.27 -8.18 -24.97
C PRO A 47 1.88 -8.21 -24.37
N LEU A 48 1.20 -9.36 -24.43
CA LEU A 48 -0.09 -9.53 -23.76
C LEU A 48 0.05 -9.05 -22.31
N PRO A 49 -0.91 -8.28 -21.78
CA PRO A 49 -0.79 -7.77 -20.42
C PRO A 49 -0.63 -8.94 -19.46
N LEU A 50 0.34 -8.83 -18.55
CA LEU A 50 0.64 -9.85 -17.54
C LEU A 50 -0.52 -10.09 -16.55
N VAL A 51 -1.55 -9.25 -16.64
CA VAL A 51 -2.73 -9.22 -15.79
C VAL A 51 -3.96 -9.28 -16.69
N SER A 52 -4.88 -10.18 -16.38
CA SER A 52 -6.23 -10.16 -16.96
C SER A 52 -7.18 -9.40 -16.05
N GLY A 53 -7.51 -8.16 -16.40
CA GLY A 53 -8.45 -7.32 -15.65
C GLY A 53 -7.81 -6.48 -14.54
N TRP A 54 -8.58 -6.13 -13.52
CA TRP A 54 -8.13 -5.25 -12.45
C TRP A 54 -7.37 -5.99 -11.37
N LEU A 55 -6.26 -5.40 -10.93
CA LEU A 55 -5.58 -5.83 -9.72
C LEU A 55 -6.41 -5.43 -8.50
N ALA A 56 -6.92 -6.44 -7.79
CA ALA A 56 -7.61 -6.22 -6.52
C ALA A 56 -6.63 -5.64 -5.49
N PRO A 57 -7.04 -4.71 -4.61
CA PRO A 57 -6.16 -4.23 -3.56
C PRO A 57 -5.71 -5.36 -2.63
N VAL A 58 -4.42 -5.38 -2.25
CA VAL A 58 -3.92 -6.30 -1.21
C VAL A 58 -4.32 -5.77 0.14
N GLN A 59 -4.99 -6.60 0.94
CA GLN A 59 -5.25 -6.29 2.34
C GLN A 59 -4.05 -6.74 3.18
N LEU A 60 -3.33 -5.77 3.75
CA LEU A 60 -2.24 -6.04 4.68
C LEU A 60 -2.82 -6.55 6.00
N THR A 61 -2.14 -7.52 6.63
CA THR A 61 -2.64 -8.26 7.80
C THR A 61 -1.88 -7.98 9.10
N GLY A 62 -0.74 -7.29 9.03
CA GLY A 62 0.10 -7.01 10.20
C GLY A 62 1.39 -6.32 9.83
N VAL A 63 2.48 -6.62 10.55
CA VAL A 63 3.84 -6.17 10.21
C VAL A 63 4.46 -6.99 9.08
N GLU A 64 3.92 -8.18 8.83
CA GLU A 64 4.28 -9.06 7.74
C GLU A 64 3.01 -9.50 7.02
N THR A 65 3.05 -9.61 5.70
CA THR A 65 1.94 -10.12 4.87
C THR A 65 2.52 -10.95 3.74
N SER A 66 2.11 -12.22 3.63
CA SER A 66 2.41 -13.08 2.48
C SER A 66 1.32 -12.93 1.41
N VAL A 67 1.73 -12.82 0.15
CA VAL A 67 0.87 -12.64 -1.01
C VAL A 67 1.22 -13.70 -2.07
N SER A 68 0.21 -14.42 -2.54
CA SER A 68 0.31 -15.30 -3.70
C SER A 68 0.33 -14.44 -4.98
N MET A 69 1.43 -14.46 -5.70
CA MET A 69 1.63 -13.66 -6.91
C MET A 69 0.82 -14.18 -8.10
N GLU A 70 0.52 -15.47 -8.10
CA GLU A 70 -0.30 -16.12 -9.14
C GLU A 70 -1.78 -15.68 -9.06
N ASP A 71 -2.21 -15.10 -7.94
CA ASP A 71 -3.54 -14.50 -7.79
C ASP A 71 -3.67 -13.19 -8.60
N TYR A 72 -2.54 -12.57 -8.95
CA TYR A 72 -2.47 -11.25 -9.58
C TYR A 72 -1.89 -11.29 -11.00
N PHE A 73 -0.95 -12.18 -11.26
CA PHE A 73 -0.21 -12.25 -12.53
C PHE A 73 -0.33 -13.64 -13.15
N SER A 74 -0.64 -13.68 -14.45
CA SER A 74 -0.78 -14.93 -15.20
C SER A 74 0.56 -15.64 -15.44
N ASP A 75 1.66 -14.89 -15.45
CA ASP A 75 3.01 -15.41 -15.57
C ASP A 75 3.99 -14.61 -14.69
N VAL A 76 4.17 -15.05 -13.45
CA VAL A 76 5.06 -14.40 -12.48
C VAL A 76 6.53 -14.39 -12.91
N THR A 77 6.94 -15.24 -13.85
CA THR A 77 8.34 -15.34 -14.29
C THR A 77 8.81 -14.08 -15.02
N LYS A 78 7.88 -13.35 -15.62
CA LYS A 78 8.11 -12.08 -16.36
C LYS A 78 8.37 -10.88 -15.45
N ILE A 79 8.17 -11.00 -14.14
CA ILE A 79 8.40 -9.92 -13.19
C ILE A 79 9.91 -9.72 -13.03
N ASP A 80 10.41 -8.56 -13.43
CA ASP A 80 11.82 -8.20 -13.37
C ASP A 80 12.21 -7.68 -11.99
N SER A 81 11.42 -6.76 -11.44
CA SER A 81 11.70 -6.13 -10.14
C SER A 81 10.46 -5.54 -9.50
N ILE A 82 10.60 -5.19 -8.22
CA ILE A 82 9.56 -4.55 -7.42
C ILE A 82 10.09 -3.23 -6.87
N THR A 83 9.29 -2.17 -6.95
CA THR A 83 9.53 -0.89 -6.27
C THR A 83 8.48 -0.69 -5.19
N THR A 84 8.92 -0.36 -3.98
CA THR A 84 8.04 -0.13 -2.83
C THR A 84 7.99 1.35 -2.45
N SER A 85 6.86 1.75 -1.86
CA SER A 85 6.76 3.04 -1.17
C SER A 85 7.56 2.99 0.14
N GLN A 86 7.86 4.16 0.71
CA GLN A 86 8.52 4.26 2.03
C GLN A 86 7.71 3.52 3.10
N GLY A 87 8.40 2.84 4.03
CA GLY A 87 7.78 2.08 5.12
C GLY A 87 7.39 0.64 4.77
N ILE A 88 7.67 0.19 3.54
CA ILE A 88 7.47 -1.20 3.09
C ILE A 88 8.75 -1.74 2.48
N ARG A 89 9.10 -2.96 2.87
CA ARG A 89 10.09 -3.80 2.19
C ARG A 89 9.41 -5.00 1.56
N ALA A 90 9.74 -5.28 0.31
CA ALA A 90 9.25 -6.42 -0.44
C ALA A 90 10.36 -7.47 -0.59
N GLN A 91 10.02 -8.73 -0.36
CA GLN A 91 10.89 -9.87 -0.62
C GLN A 91 10.14 -10.84 -1.53
N LEU A 92 10.63 -10.97 -2.76
CA LEU A 92 10.06 -11.89 -3.74
C LEU A 92 10.79 -13.24 -3.63
N GLY A 93 10.03 -14.33 -3.53
CA GLY A 93 10.56 -15.69 -3.52
C GLY A 93 11.35 -16.03 -4.79
N PRO A 94 12.24 -17.03 -4.75
CA PRO A 94 13.10 -17.39 -5.88
C PRO A 94 12.32 -17.85 -7.12
N ASP A 95 11.14 -18.45 -6.92
CA ASP A 95 10.21 -18.84 -7.99
C ASP A 95 9.22 -17.72 -8.38
N LYS A 96 9.31 -16.57 -7.71
CA LYS A 96 8.45 -15.39 -7.85
C LYS A 96 6.96 -15.62 -7.55
N LYS A 97 6.60 -16.75 -6.95
CA LYS A 97 5.21 -17.10 -6.63
C LYS A 97 4.74 -16.51 -5.31
N GLU A 98 5.64 -16.34 -4.36
CA GLU A 98 5.34 -15.76 -3.05
C GLU A 98 6.03 -14.41 -2.91
N LEU A 99 5.27 -13.41 -2.46
CA LEU A 99 5.77 -12.09 -2.08
C LEU A 99 5.51 -11.86 -0.59
N ILE A 100 6.59 -11.62 0.15
CA ILE A 100 6.52 -11.23 1.56
C ILE A 100 6.68 -9.71 1.66
N LEU A 101 5.66 -9.05 2.21
CA LEU A 101 5.67 -7.62 2.51
C LEU A 101 5.95 -7.42 3.99
N ASN A 102 7.00 -6.68 4.31
CA ASN A 102 7.36 -6.26 5.66
C ASN A 102 7.07 -4.77 5.83
N ILE A 103 6.29 -4.41 6.82
CA ILE A 103 5.90 -3.03 7.11
C ILE A 103 6.75 -2.52 8.27
N ASP A 104 7.60 -1.54 7.99
CA ASP A 104 8.56 -0.98 8.94
C ASP A 104 8.34 0.53 9.21
N GLY A 105 7.29 1.11 8.65
CA GLY A 105 6.89 2.50 8.87
C GLY A 105 5.38 2.71 8.84
N ASP A 106 4.97 3.97 9.06
CA ASP A 106 3.57 4.38 8.90
C ASP A 106 3.26 4.61 7.41
N LEU A 107 2.27 3.87 6.91
CA LEU A 107 1.83 3.93 5.52
C LEU A 107 0.55 4.75 5.34
N GLY A 108 -0.04 5.24 6.44
CA GLY A 108 -1.43 5.69 6.44
C GLY A 108 -2.39 4.52 6.18
N PHE A 109 -3.47 4.79 5.45
CA PHE A 109 -4.49 3.81 5.11
C PHE A 109 -4.26 3.08 3.77
N LEU A 110 -3.57 3.74 2.85
CA LEU A 110 -3.30 3.29 1.48
C LEU A 110 -1.83 3.51 1.14
N SER A 111 -1.25 2.54 0.45
CA SER A 111 0.08 2.62 -0.15
C SER A 111 0.07 1.90 -1.50
N THR A 112 1.20 1.88 -2.19
CA THR A 112 1.34 1.23 -3.49
C THR A 112 2.63 0.44 -3.60
N LEU A 113 2.58 -0.57 -4.46
CA LEU A 113 3.72 -1.37 -4.86
C LEU A 113 3.72 -1.50 -6.38
N ARG A 114 4.88 -1.28 -7.00
CA ARG A 114 5.05 -1.32 -8.44
C ARG A 114 5.83 -2.55 -8.84
N PHE A 115 5.29 -3.34 -9.76
CA PHE A 115 5.97 -4.44 -10.43
C PHE A 115 6.45 -3.97 -11.79
N TRP A 116 7.71 -4.25 -12.13
CA TRP A 116 8.26 -4.03 -13.45
C TRP A 116 8.31 -5.36 -14.19
N ALA A 117 7.84 -5.40 -15.44
CA ALA A 117 7.87 -6.60 -16.26
C ALA A 117 7.89 -6.22 -17.75
N GLY A 118 8.92 -6.67 -18.48
CA GLY A 118 8.94 -6.58 -19.95
C GLY A 118 8.84 -5.16 -20.50
N GLY A 119 9.44 -4.19 -19.80
CA GLY A 119 9.39 -2.76 -20.16
C GLY A 119 8.11 -2.03 -19.77
N ASN A 120 7.17 -2.71 -19.10
CA ASN A 120 5.96 -2.13 -18.55
C ASN A 120 5.99 -2.16 -17.00
N HIS A 121 5.04 -1.48 -16.36
CA HIS A 121 4.81 -1.60 -14.93
C HIS A 121 3.33 -1.81 -14.57
N TYR A 122 3.12 -2.46 -13.44
CA TYR A 122 1.83 -2.75 -12.84
C TYR A 122 1.86 -2.30 -11.38
N ASP A 123 0.97 -1.40 -11.02
CA ASP A 123 0.85 -0.81 -9.70
C ASP A 123 -0.31 -1.43 -8.94
N LEU A 124 0.00 -1.98 -7.77
CA LEU A 124 -0.93 -2.64 -6.87
C LEU A 124 -1.22 -1.72 -5.69
N LEU A 125 -2.49 -1.49 -5.42
CA LEU A 125 -2.91 -0.76 -4.22
C LEU A 125 -2.80 -1.67 -2.99
N LEU A 126 -2.17 -1.17 -1.94
CA LEU A 126 -2.12 -1.81 -0.64
C LEU A 126 -3.08 -1.09 0.31
N LYS A 127 -3.90 -1.85 1.05
CA LYS A 127 -4.76 -1.35 2.11
C LYS A 127 -4.17 -1.77 3.44
N THR A 128 -3.81 -0.81 4.29
CA THR A 128 -3.38 -1.15 5.65
C THR A 128 -4.57 -1.67 6.46
N PRO A 129 -4.33 -2.55 7.43
CA PRO A 129 -5.37 -2.90 8.38
C PRO A 129 -5.71 -1.66 9.20
N VAL A 130 -6.99 -1.28 9.23
CA VAL A 130 -7.46 -0.23 10.12
C VAL A 130 -7.47 -0.84 11.52
N THR A 131 -6.31 -0.90 12.18
CA THR A 131 -6.24 -1.37 13.56
C THR A 131 -6.52 -0.22 14.52
N MET A 132 -7.23 -0.52 15.61
CA MET A 132 -7.52 0.41 16.68
C MET A 132 -6.73 -0.03 17.91
N PRO A 133 -6.01 0.89 18.59
CA PRO A 133 -5.35 0.58 19.84
C PRO A 133 -6.42 0.35 20.91
N VAL A 134 -6.40 -0.84 21.49
CA VAL A 134 -7.30 -1.22 22.59
C VAL A 134 -6.45 -1.64 23.77
N THR A 135 -6.73 -1.09 24.95
CA THR A 135 -6.12 -1.56 26.19
C THR A 135 -7.19 -2.20 27.06
N LEU A 136 -7.07 -3.51 27.27
CA LEU A 136 -7.92 -4.23 28.22
C LEU A 136 -7.32 -4.13 29.62
N ARG A 137 -8.19 -3.90 30.60
CA ARG A 137 -7.79 -3.52 31.96
C ARG A 137 -8.58 -4.28 33.00
N LEU A 138 -7.90 -4.79 34.02
CA LEU A 138 -8.51 -5.40 35.19
C LEU A 138 -7.98 -4.72 36.46
N ARG A 139 -8.89 -4.30 37.35
CA ARG A 139 -8.51 -3.72 38.65
C ARG A 139 -7.82 -4.82 39.46
N ASP A 140 -6.67 -4.52 40.06
CA ASP A 140 -6.01 -5.47 40.94
C ASP A 140 -6.75 -5.62 42.27
N LEU A 141 -6.96 -6.87 42.68
CA LEU A 141 -7.50 -7.24 43.99
C LEU A 141 -6.52 -8.17 44.73
N LYS A 142 -5.21 -7.88 44.63
CA LYS A 142 -4.10 -8.72 45.13
C LYS A 142 -3.94 -10.03 44.36
N TYR A 143 -4.11 -9.99 43.04
CA TYR A 143 -3.90 -11.14 42.18
C TYR A 143 -2.40 -11.45 42.05
N LYS A 144 -2.03 -12.72 41.91
CA LYS A 144 -0.62 -13.11 41.71
C LYS A 144 -0.24 -13.03 40.23
N SER A 145 -1.18 -13.34 39.35
CA SER A 145 -1.00 -13.31 37.90
C SER A 145 -2.32 -13.03 37.20
N VAL A 146 -2.26 -12.18 36.17
CA VAL A 146 -3.38 -11.94 35.28
C VAL A 146 -2.92 -12.10 33.84
N ARG A 147 -3.68 -12.90 33.10
CA ARG A 147 -3.52 -13.07 31.65
C ARG A 147 -4.86 -12.82 30.98
N ILE A 148 -4.83 -12.64 29.67
CA ILE A 148 -6.01 -12.64 28.82
C ILE A 148 -5.88 -13.72 27.76
N LYS A 149 -7.00 -14.37 27.43
CA LYS A 149 -7.11 -15.18 26.23
C LYS A 149 -8.42 -14.84 25.52
N GLY A 150 -8.39 -14.82 24.20
CA GLY A 150 -9.54 -14.49 23.37
C GLY A 150 -9.21 -14.60 21.90
N GLU A 151 -10.18 -14.23 21.06
CA GLU A 151 -10.02 -14.29 19.61
C GLU A 151 -8.85 -13.42 19.11
N MET A 152 -8.52 -12.33 19.83
CA MET A 152 -7.39 -11.46 19.51
C MET A 152 -6.00 -12.12 19.61
N ASN A 153 -5.87 -13.23 20.35
CA ASN A 153 -4.60 -13.93 20.53
C ASN A 153 -4.76 -15.44 20.37
N ALA A 154 -5.68 -15.86 19.48
CA ALA A 154 -5.98 -17.26 19.19
C ALA A 154 -6.23 -18.11 20.46
N TRP A 155 -6.83 -17.51 21.49
CA TRP A 155 -7.09 -18.12 22.79
C TRP A 155 -5.83 -18.62 23.52
N ASN A 156 -4.65 -18.10 23.20
CA ASN A 156 -3.38 -18.46 23.81
C ASN A 156 -3.06 -17.57 25.05
N PRO A 157 -3.19 -18.08 26.29
CA PRO A 157 -2.92 -17.28 27.50
C PRO A 157 -1.43 -16.96 27.69
N ASN A 158 -0.51 -17.61 26.98
CA ASN A 158 0.91 -17.28 27.04
C ASN A 158 1.23 -16.00 26.26
N GLU A 159 0.41 -15.66 25.27
CA GLU A 159 0.51 -14.42 24.49
C GLU A 159 -0.30 -13.26 25.10
N GLY A 160 -0.92 -13.49 26.26
CA GLY A 160 -1.79 -12.52 26.92
C GLY A 160 -1.36 -12.12 28.32
N VAL A 161 -0.07 -12.18 28.65
CA VAL A 161 0.41 -11.79 29.99
C VAL A 161 0.20 -10.28 30.21
N MET A 162 -0.53 -9.91 31.26
CA MET A 162 -0.81 -8.50 31.57
C MET A 162 0.25 -7.93 32.52
N VAL A 163 0.45 -6.60 32.47
CA VAL A 163 1.39 -5.89 33.32
C VAL A 163 0.63 -5.10 34.38
N LEU A 164 1.02 -5.23 35.65
CA LEU A 164 0.45 -4.46 36.75
C LEU A 164 1.08 -3.06 36.82
N LYS A 165 0.27 -2.01 36.67
CA LYS A 165 0.68 -0.62 36.86
C LYS A 165 -0.38 0.13 37.67
N ASN A 166 0.04 0.82 38.74
CA ASN A 166 -0.84 1.66 39.56
C ASN A 166 -2.13 0.96 40.03
N GLY A 167 -2.05 -0.33 40.40
CA GLY A 167 -3.21 -1.13 40.84
C GLY A 167 -4.14 -1.59 39.72
N ILE A 168 -3.70 -1.53 38.46
CA ILE A 168 -4.44 -2.00 37.29
C ILE A 168 -3.55 -2.92 36.46
N TRP A 169 -4.05 -4.12 36.17
CA TRP A 169 -3.48 -5.01 35.17
C TRP A 169 -3.89 -4.52 33.79
N GLU A 170 -2.95 -4.31 32.88
CA GLU A 170 -3.23 -3.85 31.52
C GLU A 170 -2.44 -4.61 30.44
N LEU A 171 -3.06 -4.78 29.28
CA LEU A 171 -2.41 -5.24 28.05
C LEU A 171 -3.03 -4.52 26.84
N GLY A 172 -2.18 -4.04 25.94
CA GLY A 172 -2.57 -3.35 24.72
C GLY A 172 -2.59 -4.29 23.51
N PHE A 173 -3.55 -4.07 22.61
CA PHE A 173 -3.71 -4.75 21.34
C PHE A 173 -3.91 -3.74 20.21
N GLN A 174 -3.55 -4.11 18.99
CA GLN A 174 -3.94 -3.43 17.76
C GLN A 174 -4.92 -4.32 17.03
N LEU A 175 -6.21 -3.95 17.02
CA LEU A 175 -7.30 -4.82 16.54
C LEU A 175 -8.08 -4.17 15.42
N ASN A 176 -8.43 -4.94 14.39
CA ASN A 176 -9.37 -4.48 13.38
C ASN A 176 -10.76 -4.23 14.00
N PRO A 177 -11.61 -3.38 13.38
CA PRO A 177 -13.03 -3.36 13.68
C PRO A 177 -13.64 -4.76 13.58
N GLY A 178 -14.43 -5.13 14.57
CA GLY A 178 -15.00 -6.46 14.71
C GLY A 178 -15.46 -6.73 16.12
N ASP A 179 -16.04 -7.91 16.32
CA ASP A 179 -16.44 -8.41 17.62
C ASP A 179 -15.43 -9.47 18.05
N TYR A 180 -14.93 -9.36 19.29
CA TYR A 180 -13.90 -10.24 19.85
C TYR A 180 -14.34 -10.79 21.19
N GLN A 181 -14.43 -12.11 21.31
CA GLN A 181 -14.66 -12.79 22.58
C GLN A 181 -13.36 -12.94 23.37
N TYR A 182 -13.43 -12.72 24.68
CA TYR A 182 -12.28 -12.90 25.58
C TYR A 182 -12.68 -13.21 27.03
N VAL A 183 -11.70 -13.70 27.80
CA VAL A 183 -11.76 -13.88 29.26
C VAL A 183 -10.43 -13.47 29.90
N PHE A 184 -10.47 -13.05 31.17
CA PHE A 184 -9.26 -12.96 31.99
C PHE A 184 -8.97 -14.30 32.64
N VAL A 185 -7.70 -14.68 32.70
CA VAL A 185 -7.20 -15.81 33.48
C VAL A 185 -6.47 -15.23 34.68
N VAL A 186 -7.14 -15.25 35.84
CA VAL A 186 -6.65 -14.72 37.11
C VAL A 186 -6.26 -15.86 38.02
N ASP A 187 -4.98 -15.95 38.38
CA ASP A 187 -4.44 -17.03 39.23
C ASP A 187 -4.87 -18.43 38.75
N GLY A 188 -4.88 -18.63 37.43
CA GLY A 188 -5.27 -19.88 36.77
C GLY A 188 -6.77 -20.09 36.57
N LYS A 189 -7.62 -19.15 36.97
CA LYS A 189 -9.09 -19.24 36.84
C LYS A 189 -9.63 -18.25 35.82
N GLU A 190 -10.56 -18.71 34.98
CA GLU A 190 -11.22 -17.88 33.99
C GLU A 190 -12.35 -17.05 34.59
N ILE A 191 -12.35 -15.76 34.30
CA ILE A 191 -13.41 -14.83 34.65
C ILE A 191 -13.74 -13.93 33.46
N THR A 192 -15.02 -13.60 33.30
CA THR A 192 -15.43 -12.50 32.40
C THR A 192 -14.98 -11.15 32.96
N ASP A 193 -14.72 -10.18 32.11
CA ASP A 193 -14.44 -8.79 32.51
C ASP A 193 -15.61 -8.24 33.35
N PRO A 194 -15.40 -7.94 34.64
CA PRO A 194 -16.45 -7.42 35.52
C PRO A 194 -16.98 -6.04 35.09
N LYS A 195 -16.22 -5.28 34.30
CA LYS A 195 -16.61 -3.95 33.80
C LYS A 195 -17.28 -4.00 32.43
N ASN A 196 -17.20 -5.12 31.71
CA ASN A 196 -17.80 -5.23 30.39
C ASN A 196 -19.17 -5.91 30.49
N PRO A 197 -20.28 -5.18 30.29
CA PRO A 197 -21.61 -5.77 30.33
C PRO A 197 -21.91 -6.64 29.09
N GLN A 198 -21.18 -6.46 27.99
CA GLN A 198 -21.41 -7.20 26.75
C GLN A 198 -20.81 -8.60 26.88
N LYS A 199 -21.62 -9.61 26.57
CA LYS A 199 -21.27 -11.02 26.69
C LYS A 199 -21.74 -11.80 25.47
N ALA A 200 -20.99 -12.85 25.14
CA ALA A 200 -21.35 -13.84 24.13
C ALA A 200 -21.39 -15.23 24.77
N SER A 201 -22.31 -16.08 24.35
CA SER A 201 -22.37 -17.48 24.80
C SER A 201 -21.12 -18.22 24.33
N ASN A 202 -20.50 -19.00 25.22
CA ASN A 202 -19.33 -19.81 24.88
C ASN A 202 -19.66 -21.23 24.36
N GLY A 203 -20.94 -21.51 24.10
CA GLY A 203 -21.41 -22.80 23.59
C GLY A 203 -21.44 -23.94 24.62
N SER A 204 -20.93 -23.72 25.84
CA SER A 204 -20.86 -24.73 26.92
C SER A 204 -21.74 -24.36 28.13
N GLY A 205 -22.74 -23.51 27.92
CA GLY A 205 -23.63 -23.01 28.98
C GLY A 205 -23.05 -21.85 29.80
N GLY A 206 -21.89 -21.32 29.43
CA GLY A 206 -21.27 -20.13 30.03
C GLY A 206 -21.19 -18.95 29.08
N TYR A 207 -20.45 -17.91 29.50
CA TYR A 207 -20.29 -16.67 28.74
C TYR A 207 -18.84 -16.21 28.70
N ASN A 208 -18.46 -15.61 27.57
CA ASN A 208 -17.24 -14.81 27.41
C ASN A 208 -17.62 -13.32 27.42
N SER A 209 -16.66 -12.46 27.74
CA SER A 209 -16.83 -11.01 27.51
C SER A 209 -16.70 -10.71 26.03
N LEU A 210 -17.52 -9.78 25.53
CA LEU A 210 -17.55 -9.38 24.12
C LEU A 210 -16.99 -7.96 23.97
N LEU A 211 -15.88 -7.82 23.24
CA LEU A 211 -15.30 -6.55 22.85
C LEU A 211 -15.78 -6.21 21.43
N SER A 212 -16.67 -5.22 21.31
CA SER A 212 -17.14 -4.73 20.02
C SER A 212 -16.39 -3.47 19.61
N LEU A 213 -15.64 -3.59 18.52
CA LEU A 213 -14.82 -2.54 17.92
C LEU A 213 -15.48 -2.04 16.65
N LYS A 214 -16.15 -0.89 16.73
CA LYS A 214 -16.75 -0.26 15.56
C LYS A 214 -15.72 0.60 14.85
N LYS A 215 -15.69 0.54 13.52
CA LYS A 215 -15.00 1.53 12.70
C LYS A 215 -15.53 2.92 13.09
N ALA A 216 -14.63 3.88 13.31
CA ALA A 216 -15.01 5.27 13.57
C ALA A 216 -16.07 5.73 12.54
N GLY A 217 -17.05 6.51 13.00
CA GLY A 217 -18.21 6.89 12.20
C GLY A 217 -17.82 7.54 10.87
N LYS A 218 -18.68 7.41 9.83
CA LYS A 218 -18.41 7.85 8.45
C LYS A 218 -18.17 9.35 8.25
N SER A 219 -18.24 10.17 9.30
CA SER A 219 -18.05 11.61 9.20
C SER A 219 -16.59 11.94 8.95
N GLY A 220 -16.30 12.85 8.02
CA GLY A 220 -14.92 13.25 7.70
C GLY A 220 -14.15 12.25 6.83
N LEU A 221 -14.73 11.11 6.44
CA LEU A 221 -14.11 10.23 5.44
C LEU A 221 -14.01 10.92 4.08
N PRO A 222 -12.94 10.67 3.31
CA PRO A 222 -12.84 11.21 1.98
C PRO A 222 -13.91 10.57 1.09
N LYS A 223 -14.50 11.33 0.18
CA LYS A 223 -15.51 10.81 -0.74
C LYS A 223 -15.23 11.29 -2.15
N LEU A 224 -14.99 10.35 -3.06
CA LEU A 224 -14.73 10.61 -4.47
C LEU A 224 -16.04 10.69 -5.24
N HIS A 225 -16.12 11.64 -6.17
CA HIS A 225 -17.26 11.87 -7.05
C HIS A 225 -16.87 11.69 -8.51
N SER A 226 -17.86 11.41 -9.36
CA SER A 226 -17.67 11.25 -10.80
C SER A 226 -16.88 12.41 -11.42
N PRO A 227 -15.98 12.12 -12.36
CA PRO A 227 -15.10 13.13 -12.92
C PRO A 227 -15.85 14.05 -13.89
N ARG A 228 -15.29 15.24 -14.10
CA ARG A 228 -15.48 15.99 -15.34
C ARG A 228 -14.31 15.66 -16.29
N ALA A 229 -14.62 15.34 -17.53
CA ALA A 229 -13.62 15.03 -18.55
C ALA A 229 -13.51 16.17 -19.57
N THR A 230 -12.30 16.54 -19.95
CA THR A 230 -12.03 17.49 -21.04
C THR A 230 -10.79 17.03 -21.78
N GLY A 231 -10.98 16.50 -22.99
CA GLY A 231 -9.90 15.83 -23.73
C GLY A 231 -9.42 14.58 -22.97
N ASP A 232 -8.12 14.50 -22.74
CA ASP A 232 -7.42 13.46 -21.96
C ASP A 232 -7.33 13.80 -20.46
N VAL A 233 -7.86 14.94 -20.02
CA VAL A 233 -7.81 15.36 -18.61
C VAL A 233 -9.10 14.96 -17.90
N LEU A 234 -8.94 14.31 -16.74
CA LEU A 234 -10.03 14.02 -15.81
C LEU A 234 -9.87 14.87 -14.54
N GLN A 235 -10.95 15.52 -14.13
CA GLN A 235 -11.07 16.26 -12.88
C GLN A 235 -12.05 15.55 -11.95
N ILE A 236 -11.52 14.79 -11.00
CA ILE A 236 -12.26 14.00 -10.02
C ILE A 236 -12.55 14.87 -8.80
N GLY A 237 -13.82 14.99 -8.41
CA GLY A 237 -14.21 15.70 -7.20
C GLY A 237 -13.94 14.87 -5.95
N ILE A 238 -13.54 15.52 -4.85
CA ILE A 238 -13.32 14.88 -3.55
C ILE A 238 -13.80 15.74 -2.38
N ASP A 239 -14.65 15.16 -1.52
CA ASP A 239 -14.97 15.74 -0.20
C ASP A 239 -13.94 15.27 0.84
N ASN A 240 -13.71 16.09 1.89
CA ASN A 240 -12.74 15.84 2.97
C ASN A 240 -11.36 15.40 2.42
N PRO A 241 -10.71 16.26 1.61
CA PRO A 241 -9.69 15.80 0.70
C PRO A 241 -8.35 15.49 1.38
N GLY A 242 -7.80 14.30 1.15
CA GLY A 242 -6.43 13.93 1.53
C GLY A 242 -5.59 13.51 0.32
N ALA A 243 -4.81 12.44 0.44
CA ALA A 243 -4.05 11.86 -0.67
C ALA A 243 -4.96 11.08 -1.63
N ALA A 244 -4.58 10.98 -2.90
CA ALA A 244 -5.33 10.27 -3.94
C ALA A 244 -4.40 9.36 -4.75
N PHE A 245 -4.93 8.19 -5.11
CA PHE A 245 -4.27 7.17 -5.91
C PHE A 245 -5.19 6.86 -7.08
N VAL A 246 -4.74 7.21 -8.28
CA VAL A 246 -5.53 7.08 -9.51
C VAL A 246 -4.79 6.18 -10.47
N PHE A 247 -5.47 5.15 -10.95
CA PHE A 247 -4.88 4.11 -11.79
C PHE A 247 -5.58 4.09 -13.14
N TRP A 248 -4.84 3.94 -14.24
CA TRP A 248 -5.38 3.53 -15.55
C TRP A 248 -4.83 2.16 -15.89
N GLU A 249 -5.70 1.17 -16.13
CA GLU A 249 -5.28 -0.23 -16.44
C GLU A 249 -4.17 -0.78 -15.53
N ASN A 250 -4.32 -0.55 -14.22
CA ASN A 250 -3.36 -0.92 -13.18
C ASN A 250 -2.03 -0.13 -13.19
N GLN A 251 -1.94 1.00 -13.88
CA GLN A 251 -0.80 1.92 -13.79
C GLN A 251 -1.16 3.13 -12.96
N LEU A 252 -0.41 3.40 -11.89
CA LEU A 252 -0.57 4.58 -11.05
C LEU A 252 -0.18 5.82 -11.84
N LEU A 253 -1.12 6.75 -11.95
CA LEU A 253 -0.97 8.03 -12.62
C LEU A 253 -0.54 9.12 -11.64
N GLU A 254 0.25 10.06 -12.13
CA GLU A 254 0.53 11.29 -11.39
C GLU A 254 -0.74 12.12 -11.24
N THR A 255 -0.94 12.69 -10.05
CA THR A 255 -2.11 13.52 -9.77
C THR A 255 -1.69 14.90 -9.30
N ARG A 256 -2.45 15.90 -9.71
CA ARG A 256 -2.39 17.27 -9.17
C ARG A 256 -3.66 17.54 -8.39
N LYS A 257 -3.51 17.94 -7.13
CA LYS A 257 -4.65 18.26 -6.26
C LYS A 257 -4.73 19.76 -6.00
N GLU A 258 -5.91 20.33 -6.21
CA GLU A 258 -6.24 21.72 -5.91
C GLU A 258 -7.57 21.78 -5.16
N GLY A 259 -7.50 21.99 -3.83
CA GLY A 259 -8.67 21.95 -2.95
C GLY A 259 -9.39 20.59 -3.02
N ASN A 260 -10.61 20.62 -3.55
CA ASN A 260 -11.52 19.47 -3.67
C ASN A 260 -11.48 18.81 -5.05
N ILE A 261 -10.50 19.14 -5.90
CA ILE A 261 -10.37 18.57 -7.24
C ILE A 261 -9.02 17.86 -7.37
N ILE A 262 -9.08 16.61 -7.84
CA ILE A 262 -7.93 15.80 -8.25
C ILE A 262 -7.92 15.81 -9.77
N THR A 263 -6.85 16.35 -10.34
CA THR A 263 -6.62 16.39 -11.78
C THR A 263 -5.63 15.30 -12.17
N VAL A 264 -5.97 14.53 -13.19
CA VAL A 264 -5.12 13.48 -13.78
C VAL A 264 -5.20 13.56 -15.30
N THR A 265 -4.08 13.30 -15.97
CA THR A 265 -4.02 13.21 -17.43
C THR A 265 -3.93 11.74 -17.82
N LEU A 266 -4.82 11.31 -18.71
CA LEU A 266 -4.83 9.96 -19.26
C LEU A 266 -3.61 9.74 -20.17
N PRO A 267 -3.02 8.54 -20.14
CA PRO A 267 -1.95 8.19 -21.07
C PRO A 267 -2.49 8.08 -22.50
N ARG A 268 -1.62 8.25 -23.50
CA ARG A 268 -2.02 8.28 -24.92
C ARG A 268 -2.65 6.95 -25.36
N GLU A 269 -2.18 5.87 -24.79
CA GLU A 269 -2.62 4.49 -24.99
C GLU A 269 -4.12 4.34 -24.66
N ALA A 270 -4.65 5.14 -23.72
CA ALA A 270 -6.07 5.13 -23.38
C ALA A 270 -6.95 5.44 -24.60
N ALA A 271 -6.51 6.33 -25.50
CA ALA A 271 -7.25 6.70 -26.70
C ALA A 271 -7.28 5.57 -27.75
N THR A 272 -6.31 4.66 -27.71
CA THR A 272 -6.21 3.51 -28.63
C THR A 272 -6.90 2.25 -28.12
N ALA A 273 -7.14 2.16 -26.80
CA ALA A 273 -7.84 1.04 -26.19
C ALA A 273 -9.35 1.10 -26.49
N THR A 274 -9.91 0.03 -27.05
CA THR A 274 -11.36 -0.08 -27.31
C THR A 274 -12.17 0.11 -26.03
N SER A 275 -11.71 -0.50 -24.94
CA SER A 275 -12.25 -0.34 -23.60
C SER A 275 -11.09 -0.29 -22.61
N SER A 276 -11.17 0.61 -21.65
CA SER A 276 -10.26 0.68 -20.51
C SER A 276 -10.96 1.31 -19.32
N SER A 277 -10.26 1.48 -18.22
CA SER A 277 -10.85 1.99 -17.00
C SER A 277 -9.85 2.79 -16.18
N VAL A 278 -10.40 3.79 -15.49
CA VAL A 278 -9.71 4.48 -14.40
C VAL A 278 -10.32 4.06 -13.08
N ARG A 279 -9.46 3.75 -12.10
CA ARG A 279 -9.86 3.51 -10.71
C ARG A 279 -9.22 4.56 -9.82
N ALA A 280 -10.01 5.18 -8.97
CA ALA A 280 -9.52 6.18 -8.04
C ALA A 280 -9.86 5.80 -6.58
N PHE A 281 -8.88 6.03 -5.72
CA PHE A 281 -8.95 5.85 -4.28
C PHE A 281 -8.42 7.10 -3.59
N GLY A 282 -8.97 7.43 -2.44
CA GLY A 282 -8.53 8.52 -1.60
C GLY A 282 -8.31 8.05 -0.18
N GLN A 283 -7.46 8.77 0.55
CA GLN A 283 -7.31 8.63 1.99
C GLN A 283 -7.12 9.99 2.65
N ASN A 284 -7.53 10.11 3.90
CA ASN A 284 -7.17 11.21 4.80
C ASN A 284 -6.95 10.64 6.21
N GLU A 285 -6.76 11.50 7.22
CA GLU A 285 -6.54 11.07 8.60
C GLU A 285 -7.69 10.24 9.21
N ASN A 286 -8.89 10.30 8.64
CA ASN A 286 -10.07 9.57 9.11
C ASN A 286 -10.26 8.21 8.43
N GLY A 287 -9.62 7.96 7.29
CA GLY A 287 -9.69 6.67 6.60
C GLY A 287 -9.63 6.76 5.08
N VAL A 288 -10.12 5.70 4.43
CA VAL A 288 -10.19 5.53 2.98
C VAL A 288 -11.53 5.97 2.39
N SER A 289 -11.52 6.39 1.13
CA SER A 289 -12.72 6.76 0.39
C SER A 289 -13.49 5.55 -0.14
N ASN A 290 -14.62 5.82 -0.79
CA ASN A 290 -15.16 4.89 -1.78
C ASN A 290 -14.15 4.64 -2.91
N GLU A 291 -14.21 3.47 -3.52
CA GLU A 291 -13.60 3.22 -4.82
C GLU A 291 -14.45 3.87 -5.91
N LEU A 292 -13.83 4.67 -6.76
CA LEU A 292 -14.49 5.26 -7.93
C LEU A 292 -13.95 4.57 -9.18
N LEU A 293 -14.81 3.87 -9.89
CA LEU A 293 -14.53 3.29 -11.19
C LEU A 293 -15.09 4.20 -12.29
N ILE A 294 -14.26 4.51 -13.28
CA ILE A 294 -14.59 5.34 -14.42
C ILE A 294 -14.29 4.51 -15.68
N PRO A 295 -15.31 3.88 -16.29
CA PRO A 295 -15.14 3.18 -17.55
C PRO A 295 -14.82 4.17 -18.69
N LEU A 296 -13.93 3.76 -19.58
CA LEU A 296 -13.51 4.52 -20.75
C LEU A 296 -13.77 3.71 -22.03
N GLU A 297 -14.29 4.38 -23.06
CA GLU A 297 -14.38 3.87 -24.43
C GLU A 297 -13.52 4.77 -25.34
N ALA A 298 -12.47 4.20 -25.96
CA ALA A 298 -11.49 4.95 -26.75
C ALA A 298 -10.98 6.22 -26.04
N GLY A 299 -10.61 6.08 -24.76
CA GLY A 299 -10.06 7.14 -23.92
C GLY A 299 -11.06 8.17 -23.42
N LYS A 300 -12.35 8.03 -23.72
CA LYS A 300 -13.42 8.94 -23.27
C LYS A 300 -14.24 8.28 -22.20
N VAL A 301 -14.66 9.05 -21.20
CA VAL A 301 -15.58 8.57 -20.15
C VAL A 301 -16.84 8.03 -20.80
N ALA A 302 -17.09 6.74 -20.58
CA ALA A 302 -18.28 6.08 -21.10
C ALA A 302 -19.51 6.69 -20.39
N THR A 303 -20.40 7.30 -21.15
CA THR A 303 -21.71 7.69 -20.62
C THR A 303 -22.52 6.42 -20.45
N GLU A 304 -23.15 6.23 -19.28
CA GLU A 304 -24.16 5.17 -19.12
C GLU A 304 -25.11 5.24 -20.31
N LYS A 305 -25.20 4.14 -21.08
CA LYS A 305 -26.27 3.99 -22.05
C LYS A 305 -27.55 4.09 -21.24
N THR A 306 -28.23 5.22 -21.33
CA THR A 306 -29.58 5.35 -20.82
C THR A 306 -30.37 4.30 -21.57
N ASN A 307 -30.67 3.17 -20.92
CA ASN A 307 -31.61 2.19 -21.45
C ASN A 307 -32.94 2.93 -21.59
N LYS A 308 -33.20 3.46 -22.78
CA LYS A 308 -34.54 3.88 -23.18
C LYS A 308 -35.31 2.58 -23.36
N ASN A 309 -36.16 2.31 -22.36
CA ASN A 309 -37.33 1.43 -22.30
C ASN A 309 -37.49 0.38 -23.39
#